data_AF-A0A352M9B6-F1
#
_entry.id   AF-A0A352M9B6-F1
#
_cell.length_a   1.000
_cell.length_b   1.000
_cell.length_c   1.000
_cell.angle_alpha   90.00
_cell.angle_beta   90.00
_cell.angle_gamma   90.00
#
_symmetry.space_group_name_H-M   'P 1'
#
loop_
_entity.id
_entity.type
_entity.pdbx_description
1 polymer ?
#
loop_
_entity_poly.entity_id
_entity_poly.type
_entity_poly.pdbx_seq_one_letter_code
_entity_poly.pdbx_strand_id
1 'polypeptide(L)'
;DKMTENELKFSQNAIANYNRIKDIIYKGDLFRLISPYEENRAVMMYVNELRNRAVLFGYTLNSRYGETFNPVKLQGLDPGKTYKVQEINVSNDGRRGPGMGGPGMSQGGRSYTGDFLMKVGINIGSNTPLTSVVYEITE
;
A
#
# COMPACT_ATOMS: atom_id res chain seq x y z
N ASP A 1 4.03 6.60 -30.68
CA ASP A 1 4.22 6.47 -29.23
C ASP A 1 4.26 5.01 -28.80
N LYS A 2 5.32 4.63 -28.09
CA LYS A 2 5.48 3.31 -27.47
C LYS A 2 6.09 3.50 -26.09
N MET A 3 5.78 2.59 -25.17
CA MET A 3 6.36 2.57 -23.82
C MET A 3 7.88 2.48 -23.90
N THR A 4 8.57 3.18 -23.01
CA THR A 4 10.00 2.94 -22.77
C THR A 4 10.23 1.52 -22.23
N GLU A 5 11.46 1.02 -22.29
CA GLU A 5 11.78 -0.31 -21.73
C GLU A 5 11.45 -0.43 -20.24
N ASN A 6 11.69 0.65 -19.48
CA ASN A 6 11.38 0.72 -18.06
C ASN A 6 9.86 0.69 -17.80
N GLU A 7 9.08 1.44 -18.57
CA GLU A 7 7.62 1.44 -18.47
C GLU A 7 7.04 0.08 -18.87
N LEU A 8 7.54 -0.53 -19.95
CA LEU A 8 7.10 -1.85 -20.39
C LEU A 8 7.39 -2.92 -19.32
N LYS A 9 8.60 -2.92 -18.76
CA LYS A 9 8.98 -3.85 -17.69
C LYS A 9 8.17 -3.63 -16.43
N PHE A 10 7.91 -2.38 -16.06
CA PHE A 10 7.02 -2.06 -14.96
C PHE A 10 5.60 -2.62 -15.18
N SER A 11 5.02 -2.42 -16.36
CA SER A 11 3.68 -2.94 -16.68
C SER A 11 3.62 -4.47 -16.67
N GLN A 12 4.64 -5.15 -17.19
CA GLN A 12 4.73 -6.61 -17.11
C GLN A 12 4.78 -7.10 -15.65
N ASN A 13 5.59 -6.44 -14.80
CA ASN A 13 5.67 -6.75 -13.38
C ASN A 13 4.34 -6.48 -12.66
N ALA A 14 3.66 -5.39 -13.00
CA ALA A 14 2.35 -5.05 -12.43
C ALA A 14 1.30 -6.11 -12.76
N ILE A 15 1.27 -6.63 -14.00
CA ILE A 15 0.38 -7.73 -14.41
C ILE A 15 0.73 -9.02 -13.66
N ALA A 16 2.01 -9.35 -13.52
CA ALA A 16 2.45 -10.53 -12.78
C ALA A 16 2.04 -10.44 -11.29
N ASN A 17 2.25 -9.29 -10.67
CA ASN A 17 1.83 -9.03 -9.29
C ASN A 17 0.31 -9.10 -9.14
N TYR A 18 -0.45 -8.47 -10.05
CA TYR A 18 -1.91 -8.55 -10.05
C TYR A 18 -2.39 -10.00 -10.08
N ASN A 19 -1.84 -10.83 -10.98
CA ASN A 19 -2.21 -12.23 -11.07
C ASN A 19 -1.94 -13.03 -9.79
N ARG A 20 -0.92 -12.66 -9.02
CA ARG A 20 -0.54 -13.29 -7.76
C ARG A 20 -1.45 -12.89 -6.58
N ILE A 21 -2.06 -11.71 -6.65
CA ILE A 21 -2.88 -11.14 -5.56
C ILE A 21 -4.37 -11.05 -5.89
N LYS A 22 -4.79 -11.26 -7.14
CA LYS A 22 -6.18 -11.10 -7.61
C LYS A 22 -7.21 -11.90 -6.82
N ASP A 23 -6.83 -13.07 -6.30
CA ASP A 23 -7.74 -13.90 -5.50
C ASP A 23 -8.16 -13.18 -4.20
N ILE A 24 -7.21 -12.48 -3.56
CA ILE A 24 -7.48 -11.66 -2.37
C ILE A 24 -8.36 -10.46 -2.74
N ILE A 25 -8.10 -9.82 -3.89
CA ILE A 25 -8.90 -8.68 -4.36
C ILE A 25 -10.35 -9.09 -4.66
N TYR A 26 -10.56 -10.29 -5.22
CA TYR A 26 -11.87 -10.75 -5.64
C TYR A 26 -12.70 -11.39 -4.53
N LYS A 27 -12.05 -12.08 -3.58
CA LYS A 27 -12.74 -12.88 -2.55
C LYS A 27 -12.52 -12.39 -1.13
N GLY A 28 -11.57 -11.48 -0.92
CA GLY A 28 -11.25 -10.96 0.39
C GLY A 28 -12.27 -9.93 0.88
N ASP A 29 -12.31 -9.77 2.20
CA ASP A 29 -13.12 -8.75 2.86
C ASP A 29 -12.53 -7.36 2.60
N LEU A 30 -13.35 -6.44 2.10
CA LEU A 30 -12.97 -5.06 1.81
C LEU A 30 -13.14 -4.16 3.04
N PHE A 31 -12.06 -3.52 3.46
CA PHE A 31 -12.03 -2.48 4.48
C PHE A 31 -11.68 -1.13 3.85
N ARG A 32 -12.60 -0.17 3.93
CA ARG A 32 -12.37 1.23 3.53
C ARG A 32 -11.83 1.98 4.74
N LEU A 33 -10.53 2.28 4.74
CA LEU A 33 -9.82 2.79 5.90
C LEU A 33 -9.82 4.32 5.97
N ILE A 34 -9.65 4.99 4.82
CA ILE A 34 -9.67 6.46 4.72
C ILE A 34 -10.48 6.89 3.51
N SER A 35 -11.42 7.81 3.73
CA SER A 35 -12.23 8.41 2.68
C SER A 35 -11.52 9.62 2.04
N PRO A 36 -11.55 9.77 0.70
CA PRO A 36 -11.01 10.95 0.03
C PRO A 36 -11.81 12.23 0.30
N TYR A 37 -12.97 12.12 0.96
CA TYR A 37 -13.75 13.27 1.44
C TYR A 37 -13.31 13.73 2.84
N GLU A 38 -12.54 12.92 3.56
CA GLU A 38 -12.05 13.20 4.91
C GLU A 38 -10.57 13.64 4.89
N GLU A 39 -9.76 13.01 4.05
CA GLU A 39 -8.34 13.35 3.86
C GLU A 39 -8.00 13.47 2.36
N ASN A 40 -6.92 14.17 2.00
CA ASN A 40 -6.41 14.24 0.62
C ASN A 40 -5.73 12.92 0.18
N ARG A 41 -6.27 11.79 0.61
CA ARG A 41 -5.88 10.44 0.21
C ARG A 41 -7.05 9.49 0.38
N ALA A 42 -7.00 8.36 -0.32
CA ALA A 42 -7.89 7.24 -0.09
C ALA A 42 -7.06 6.01 0.29
N VAL A 43 -7.49 5.27 1.30
CA VAL A 43 -6.82 4.04 1.72
C VAL A 43 -7.84 2.92 1.90
N MET A 44 -7.58 1.78 1.30
CA MET A 44 -8.43 0.60 1.39
C MET A 44 -7.60 -0.68 1.41
N MET A 45 -8.17 -1.73 1.98
CA MET A 45 -7.48 -3.00 2.15
C MET A 45 -8.42 -4.17 1.91
N TYR A 46 -7.90 -5.23 1.30
CA TYR A 46 -8.58 -6.52 1.19
C TYR A 46 -7.86 -7.53 2.07
N VAL A 47 -8.60 -8.31 2.85
CA VAL A 47 -8.05 -9.38 3.70
C VAL A 47 -8.65 -10.71 3.31
N ASN A 48 -7.84 -11.75 3.17
CA ASN A 48 -8.38 -13.08 2.90
C ASN A 48 -9.05 -13.69 4.14
N GLU A 49 -9.90 -14.69 3.92
CA GLU A 49 -10.67 -15.35 4.98
C GLU A 49 -9.79 -15.90 6.13
N LEU A 50 -8.62 -16.45 5.79
CA LEU A 50 -7.66 -16.99 6.78
C LEU A 50 -6.90 -15.91 7.56
N ARG A 51 -7.11 -14.63 7.21
CA ARG A 51 -6.42 -13.47 7.77
C ARG A 51 -4.90 -13.62 7.78
N ASN A 52 -4.33 -14.34 6.82
CA ASN A 52 -2.88 -14.53 6.70
C ASN A 52 -2.29 -13.76 5.51
N ARG A 53 -3.14 -13.21 4.64
CA ARG A 53 -2.73 -12.36 3.52
C ARG A 53 -3.70 -11.19 3.36
N ALA A 54 -3.14 -10.02 3.10
CA ALA A 54 -3.90 -8.83 2.76
C ALA A 54 -3.20 -8.02 1.67
N VAL A 55 -3.97 -7.20 0.96
CA VAL A 55 -3.47 -6.23 -0.01
C VAL A 55 -4.04 -4.88 0.34
N LEU A 56 -3.18 -3.90 0.56
CA LEU A 56 -3.53 -2.53 0.86
C LEU A 56 -3.20 -1.62 -0.31
N PHE A 57 -4.12 -0.73 -0.64
CA PHE A 57 -3.97 0.32 -1.65
C PHE A 57 -4.05 1.68 -0.96
N GLY A 58 -3.06 2.53 -1.23
CA GLY A 58 -3.05 3.93 -0.82
C GLY A 58 -2.94 4.84 -2.04
N TYR A 59 -3.83 5.83 -2.15
CA TYR A 59 -3.85 6.81 -3.23
C TYR A 59 -3.75 8.22 -2.64
N THR A 60 -2.68 8.93 -2.96
CA THR A 60 -2.50 10.35 -2.60
C THR A 60 -3.14 11.21 -3.68
N LEU A 61 -4.00 12.14 -3.28
CA LEU A 61 -4.71 13.03 -4.20
C LEU A 61 -3.92 14.33 -4.40
N ASN A 62 -4.57 15.48 -4.28
CA ASN A 62 -3.97 16.81 -4.42
C ASN A 62 -3.45 17.31 -3.07
N SER A 63 -2.45 16.63 -2.51
CA SER A 63 -1.89 17.00 -1.22
C SER A 63 -1.32 18.42 -1.25
N ARG A 64 -1.58 19.18 -0.18
CA ARG A 64 -1.12 20.57 -0.03
C ARG A 64 0.33 20.60 0.48
N TYR A 65 1.02 21.71 0.25
CA TYR A 65 2.36 21.90 0.81
C TYR A 65 2.33 21.82 2.34
N GLY A 66 3.18 20.96 2.91
CA GLY A 66 3.25 20.74 4.36
C GLY A 66 2.14 19.86 4.94
N GLU A 67 1.26 19.29 4.12
CA GLU A 67 0.25 18.34 4.59
C GLU A 67 0.92 17.05 5.07
N THR A 68 0.55 16.60 6.26
CA THR A 68 1.04 15.35 6.85
C THR A 68 -0.13 14.48 7.22
N PHE A 69 -0.03 13.20 6.91
CA PHE A 69 -1.07 12.25 7.24
C PHE A 69 -0.71 11.43 8.49
N ASN A 70 -1.73 11.16 9.31
CA ASN A 70 -1.57 10.25 10.44
C ASN A 70 -1.38 8.79 9.98
N PRO A 71 -0.75 7.94 10.81
CA PRO A 71 -0.71 6.50 10.57
C PRO A 71 -2.11 5.92 10.37
N VAL A 72 -2.25 5.03 9.40
CA VAL A 72 -3.49 4.33 9.11
C VAL A 72 -3.56 3.08 9.97
N LYS A 73 -4.63 3.00 10.77
CA LYS A 73 -4.96 1.79 11.53
C LYS A 73 -5.62 0.79 10.59
N LEU A 74 -5.00 -0.38 10.45
CA LEU A 74 -5.51 -1.45 9.60
C LEU A 74 -6.71 -2.14 10.26
N GLN A 75 -7.44 -2.93 9.48
CA GLN A 75 -8.62 -3.65 9.95
C GLN A 75 -8.65 -5.07 9.37
N GLY A 76 -9.36 -5.98 10.03
CA GLY A 76 -9.57 -7.35 9.53
C GLY A 76 -8.42 -8.33 9.73
N LEU A 77 -7.28 -7.90 10.27
CA LEU A 77 -6.15 -8.77 10.59
C LEU A 77 -6.41 -9.57 11.88
N ASP A 78 -5.62 -10.61 12.10
CA ASP A 78 -5.59 -11.35 13.37
C ASP A 78 -4.58 -10.67 14.32
N PRO A 79 -4.99 -10.24 15.53
CA PRO A 79 -4.09 -9.57 16.45
C PRO A 79 -2.92 -10.43 16.93
N GLY A 80 -3.07 -11.77 16.96
CA GLY A 80 -2.05 -12.72 17.42
C GLY A 80 -1.00 -13.07 16.37
N LYS A 81 -1.20 -12.67 15.11
CA LYS A 81 -0.28 -12.96 14.00
C LYS A 81 0.75 -11.86 13.83
N THR A 82 1.92 -12.21 13.27
CA THR A 82 2.92 -11.24 12.82
C THR A 82 2.88 -11.18 11.31
N TYR A 83 2.90 -9.98 10.75
CA TYR A 83 2.78 -9.76 9.32
C TYR A 83 3.99 -8.98 8.79
N LYS A 84 4.58 -9.49 7.72
CA LYS A 84 5.52 -8.75 6.89
C LYS A 84 4.75 -7.84 5.92
N VAL A 85 5.08 -6.56 5.92
CA VAL A 85 4.56 -5.56 4.98
C VAL A 85 5.57 -5.39 3.85
N GLN A 86 5.17 -5.60 2.61
CA GLN A 86 6.03 -5.50 1.44
C GLN A 86 5.39 -4.60 0.38
N GLU A 87 6.10 -3.55 -0.02
CA GLU A 87 5.67 -2.72 -1.14
C GLU A 87 5.87 -3.48 -2.45
N ILE A 88 4.86 -3.45 -3.32
CA ILE A 88 4.89 -4.02 -4.66
C ILE A 88 4.59 -2.94 -5.70
N ASN A 89 4.84 -3.23 -6.98
CA ASN A 89 4.69 -2.27 -8.08
C ASN A 89 5.51 -0.98 -7.86
N VAL A 90 6.76 -1.16 -7.47
CA VAL A 90 7.73 -0.08 -7.31
C VAL A 90 8.30 0.30 -8.68
N SER A 91 8.06 1.52 -9.16
CA SER A 91 8.69 2.04 -10.38
C SER A 91 10.13 2.49 -10.10
N ASN A 92 11.04 2.15 -11.03
CA ASN A 92 12.45 2.56 -11.02
C ASN A 92 12.72 3.74 -11.96
N ASP A 93 11.67 4.39 -12.48
CA ASP A 93 11.74 5.44 -13.50
C ASP A 93 12.16 6.82 -12.96
N GLY A 94 12.61 6.90 -11.71
CA GLY A 94 13.04 8.14 -11.09
C GLY A 94 11.90 9.13 -10.76
N ARG A 95 10.63 8.79 -11.03
CA ARG A 95 9.47 9.60 -10.59
C ARG A 95 9.17 9.48 -9.09
N ARG A 96 9.93 8.64 -8.38
CA ARG A 96 10.00 8.68 -6.92
C ARG A 96 10.77 9.93 -6.50
N GLY A 97 10.03 11.00 -6.21
CA GLY A 97 10.59 12.17 -5.54
C GLY A 97 11.20 11.80 -4.16
N PRO A 98 12.07 12.64 -3.59
CA PRO A 98 12.51 12.48 -2.21
C PRO A 98 11.28 12.39 -1.28
N GLY A 99 11.20 11.35 -0.45
CA GLY A 99 10.02 11.07 0.38
C GLY A 99 9.02 10.08 -0.23
N MET A 100 9.21 9.67 -1.49
CA MET A 100 8.53 8.51 -2.07
C MET A 100 9.29 7.22 -1.80
N GLY A 101 9.16 6.70 -0.57
CA GLY A 101 9.67 5.38 -0.23
C GLY A 101 11.16 5.18 -0.54
N GLY A 102 11.98 6.22 -0.32
CA GLY A 102 13.43 6.07 -0.29
C GLY A 102 13.83 5.08 0.82
N PRO A 103 15.04 4.48 0.74
CA PRO A 103 15.53 3.56 1.77
C PRO A 103 15.43 4.22 3.15
N GLY A 104 14.54 3.70 4.00
CA GLY A 104 14.23 4.23 5.34
C GLY A 104 12.80 4.77 5.55
N MET A 105 12.08 5.14 4.49
CA MET A 105 10.72 5.73 4.55
C MET A 105 9.60 4.78 4.07
N SER A 106 9.95 3.70 3.37
CA SER A 106 8.98 2.64 3.03
C SER A 106 8.78 1.72 4.25
N GLN A 107 7.54 1.41 4.59
CA GLN A 107 7.22 0.34 5.55
C GLN A 107 7.52 -1.05 4.97
N GLY A 108 7.95 -1.13 3.71
CA GLY A 108 8.34 -2.35 3.02
C GLY A 108 9.51 -3.06 3.69
N GLY A 109 9.35 -4.38 3.85
CA GLY A 109 10.32 -5.28 4.47
C GLY A 109 10.21 -5.40 5.99
N ARG A 110 9.36 -4.59 6.66
CA ARG A 110 9.19 -4.63 8.12
C ARG A 110 8.07 -5.58 8.53
N SER A 111 8.22 -6.18 9.71
CA SER A 111 7.21 -7.03 10.31
C SER A 111 6.58 -6.39 11.53
N TYR A 112 5.26 -6.54 11.67
CA TYR A 112 4.47 -5.98 12.77
C TYR A 112 3.45 -7.01 13.23
N THR A 113 3.08 -7.00 14.51
CA THR A 113 1.93 -7.79 14.95
C THR A 113 0.64 -7.22 14.36
N GLY A 114 -0.37 -8.06 14.13
CA GLY A 114 -1.69 -7.59 13.73
C GLY A 114 -2.28 -6.63 14.75
N ASP A 115 -2.01 -6.83 16.04
CA ASP A 115 -2.45 -5.92 17.10
C ASP A 115 -1.85 -4.51 16.93
N PHE A 116 -0.55 -4.43 16.62
CA PHE A 116 0.12 -3.17 16.34
C PHE A 116 -0.47 -2.49 15.09
N LEU A 117 -0.63 -3.25 14.00
CA LEU A 117 -1.19 -2.74 12.75
C LEU A 117 -2.60 -2.19 12.92
N MET A 118 -3.42 -2.79 13.80
CA MET A 118 -4.80 -2.37 14.03
C MET A 118 -4.96 -1.28 15.11
N LYS A 119 -4.10 -1.22 16.13
CA LYS A 119 -4.20 -0.23 17.21
C LYS A 119 -3.36 1.01 16.98
N VAL A 120 -2.13 0.84 16.53
CA VAL A 120 -1.15 1.92 16.30
C VAL A 120 -1.19 2.37 14.84
N GLY A 121 -1.18 1.41 13.91
CA GLY A 121 -1.19 1.69 12.48
C GLY A 121 0.18 2.02 11.91
N ILE A 122 0.22 2.27 10.60
CA ILE A 122 1.44 2.56 9.84
C ILE A 122 1.23 3.70 8.84
N ASN A 123 2.29 4.40 8.49
CA ASN A 123 2.24 5.43 7.44
C ASN A 123 2.02 4.78 6.08
N ILE A 124 0.96 5.22 5.39
CA ILE A 124 0.59 4.79 4.06
C ILE A 124 0.55 6.00 3.12
N GLY A 125 1.24 5.87 1.99
CA GLY A 125 1.36 6.93 0.99
C GLY A 125 2.52 7.88 1.27
N SER A 126 2.53 9.01 0.57
CA SER A 126 3.48 10.09 0.80
C SER A 126 2.78 11.43 0.61
N ASN A 127 3.51 12.53 0.78
CA ASN A 127 2.98 13.87 0.57
C ASN A 127 3.10 14.33 -0.89
N THR A 128 3.57 13.46 -1.80
CA THR A 128 3.67 13.78 -3.23
C THR A 128 2.29 13.60 -3.89
N PRO A 129 1.71 14.66 -4.48
CA PRO A 129 0.40 14.56 -5.11
C PRO A 129 0.34 13.54 -6.25
N LEU A 130 -0.84 12.97 -6.47
CA LEU A 130 -1.17 12.09 -7.61
C LEU A 130 -0.30 10.84 -7.68
N THR A 131 -0.15 10.18 -6.55
CA THR A 131 0.71 9.00 -6.42
C THR A 131 0.00 7.87 -5.71
N SER A 132 0.54 6.66 -5.83
CA SER A 132 -0.02 5.49 -5.18
C SER A 132 1.03 4.56 -4.63
N VAL A 133 0.62 3.78 -3.64
CA VAL A 133 1.38 2.66 -3.07
C VAL A 133 0.50 1.43 -3.00
N VAL A 134 1.11 0.27 -3.19
CA VAL A 134 0.45 -1.02 -2.98
C VAL A 134 1.32 -1.83 -2.03
N TYR A 135 0.74 -2.23 -0.91
CA TYR A 135 1.39 -3.12 0.04
C TYR A 135 0.74 -4.49 0.00
N GLU A 136 1.55 -5.51 -0.19
CA GLU A 136 1.18 -6.86 0.18
C GLU A 136 1.59 -7.11 1.63
N ILE A 137 0.68 -7.70 2.39
CA ILE A 137 0.85 -7.99 3.80
C ILE A 137 0.66 -9.49 3.96
N THR A 138 1.69 -10.19 4.44
CA THR A 138 1.67 -11.65 4.62
C THR A 138 2.11 -12.01 6.01
N GLU A 139 1.43 -12.97 6.64
CA GLU A 139 1.90 -13.62 7.86
C GLU A 139 3.31 -14.21 7.69
#